data_AF-X0UJR7-F1
#
_entry.id   AF-X0UJR7-F1
#
_cell.length_a   1.000
_cell.length_b   1.000
_cell.length_c   1.000
_cell.angle_alpha   90.00
_cell.angle_beta   90.00
_cell.angle_gamma   90.00
#
_symmetry.space_group_name_H-M   'P 1'
#
loop_
_entity.id
_entity.type
_entity.pdbx_description
1 polymer ?
#
loop_
_entity_poly.entity_id
_entity_poly.type
_entity_poly.pdbx_seq_one_letter_code
_entity_poly.pdbx_strand_id
1 'polypeptide(L)' 'MTGVMVIQGQELHTEDIELIRDLLSENPEWGRTRLSEELCRRWDWRNAQGRMKDMACRTLLLKLERADLIRLPKRR' A
#
# COMPACT_ATOMS: atom_id res chain seq x y z
N MET A 1 2.49 2.11 -20.84
CA MET A 1 3.79 2.30 -20.17
C MET A 1 3.63 1.84 -18.73
N THR A 2 4.04 0.62 -18.42
CA THR A 2 4.02 0.06 -17.07
C THR A 2 5.18 0.67 -16.28
N GLY A 3 4.89 1.74 -15.54
CA GLY A 3 5.87 2.35 -14.65
C GLY A 3 6.04 1.47 -13.41
N VAL A 4 7.18 0.79 -13.30
CA VAL A 4 7.56 0.07 -12.07
C VAL A 4 8.16 1.09 -11.10
N MET A 5 7.63 1.15 -9.88
CA MET A 5 8.18 1.98 -8.82
C MET A 5 8.75 1.11 -7.71
N VAL A 6 10.06 1.18 -7.49
CA VAL A 6 10.68 0.49 -6.35
C VAL A 6 10.58 1.37 -5.11
N ILE A 7 9.78 0.95 -4.14
CA ILE A 7 9.63 1.65 -2.86
C ILE A 7 9.97 0.69 -1.72
N GLN A 8 11.01 1.02 -0.96
CA GLN A 8 11.44 0.23 0.22
C GLN A 8 11.83 -1.23 -0.11
N GLY A 9 12.33 -1.45 -1.33
CA GLY A 9 12.71 -2.76 -1.85
C GLY A 9 11.53 -3.58 -2.39
N GLN A 10 10.33 -3.00 -2.49
CA GLN A 10 9.19 -3.60 -3.15
C GLN A 10 9.01 -2.98 -4.53
N GLU A 11 8.93 -3.83 -5.55
CA GLU A 11 8.54 -3.44 -6.89
C GLU A 11 7.02 -3.29 -6.91
N LEU A 12 6.54 -2.06 -7.15
CA LEU A 12 5.14 -1.79 -7.39
C LEU A 12 4.91 -1.63 -8.87
N HIS A 13 3.90 -2.34 -9.35
CA HIS A 13 3.38 -2.27 -10.69
C HIS A 13 2.09 -1.45 -10.72
N THR A 14 1.60 -1.14 -11.92
CA THR A 14 0.32 -0.44 -12.08
C THR A 14 -0.84 -1.27 -11.51
N GLU A 15 -0.79 -2.59 -11.65
CA GLU A 15 -1.75 -3.53 -11.04
C GLU A 15 -1.80 -3.43 -9.51
N ASP A 16 -0.67 -3.16 -8.84
CA ASP A 16 -0.66 -2.95 -7.39
C ASP A 16 -1.40 -1.67 -7.00
N ILE A 17 -1.31 -0.62 -7.83
CA ILE A 17 -2.05 0.63 -7.59
C ILE A 17 -3.55 0.39 -7.77
N GLU A 18 -3.95 -0.38 -8.79
CA GLU A 18 -5.35 -0.78 -9.00
C GLU A 18 -5.85 -1.61 -7.83
N LEU A 19 -5.08 -2.60 -7.35
CA LEU A 19 -5.40 -3.39 -6.17
C LEU A 19 -5.63 -2.52 -4.92
N ILE A 20 -4.80 -1.50 -4.70
CA ILE A 20 -4.97 -0.58 -3.57
C ILE A 20 -6.28 0.22 -3.72
N ARG A 21 -6.61 0.65 -4.95
CA ARG A 21 -7.85 1.39 -5.24
C ARG A 21 -9.08 0.51 -5.04
N ASP A 22 -9.05 -0.73 -5.51
CA ASP A 22 -10.12 -1.71 -5.29
C ASP A 22 -10.31 -1.95 -3.80
N LEU A 23 -9.24 -2.19 -3.04
CA LEU A 23 -9.31 -2.36 -1.60
C LEU A 23 -9.96 -1.17 -0.88
N LEU A 24 -9.62 0.05 -1.30
CA LEU A 24 -10.20 1.29 -0.77
C LEU A 24 -11.69 1.43 -1.14
N SER A 25 -12.07 1.01 -2.34
CA SER A 25 -13.45 1.08 -2.85
C SER A 25 -14.34 0.01 -2.22
N GLU A 26 -13.85 -1.22 -2.11
CA GLU A 26 -14.54 -2.35 -1.49
C GLU A 26 -14.65 -2.19 0.03
N ASN A 27 -13.72 -1.46 0.65
CA ASN A 27 -13.65 -1.31 2.10
C ASN A 27 -13.57 0.16 2.55
N PRO A 28 -14.65 0.95 2.38
CA PRO A 28 -14.66 2.37 2.71
C PRO A 28 -14.48 2.65 4.23
N GLU A 29 -14.74 1.65 5.06
CA GLU A 29 -14.55 1.71 6.52
C GLU A 29 -13.09 1.51 6.95
N TRP A 30 -12.21 1.03 6.07
CA TRP A 30 -10.83 0.75 6.44
C TRP A 30 -10.06 2.04 6.71
N GLY A 31 -9.38 2.09 7.85
CA GLY A 31 -8.37 3.10 8.12
C GLY A 31 -7.04 2.77 7.44
N ARG A 32 -6.13 3.76 7.43
CA ARG A 32 -4.77 3.61 6.87
C ARG A 32 -4.00 2.43 7.45
N THR A 33 -4.20 2.11 8.72
CA THR A 33 -3.57 0.97 9.42
C THR A 33 -4.03 -0.37 8.83
N ARG A 34 -5.34 -0.60 8.79
CA ARG A 34 -5.92 -1.87 8.30
C ARG A 34 -5.53 -2.11 6.84
N LEU A 35 -5.56 -1.07 6.01
CA LEU A 35 -5.09 -1.14 4.62
C LEU A 35 -3.62 -1.53 4.54
N SER A 36 -2.74 -0.92 5.35
CA SER A 36 -1.31 -1.27 5.33
C SER A 36 -1.03 -2.70 5.80
N GLU A 37 -1.78 -3.20 6.78
CA GLU A 37 -1.63 -4.58 7.27
C GLU A 37 -2.10 -5.59 6.21
N GLU A 38 -3.22 -5.32 5.55
CA GLU A 38 -3.75 -6.19 4.50
C GLU A 38 -2.80 -6.24 3.29
N LEU A 39 -2.28 -5.09 2.85
CA LEU A 39 -1.30 -5.03 1.76
C LEU A 39 -0.01 -5.76 2.14
N CYS A 40 0.49 -5.58 3.38
CA CYS A 40 1.63 -6.34 3.87
C CYS A 40 1.38 -7.85 3.89
N ARG A 41 0.14 -8.31 4.14
CA ARG A 41 -0.21 -9.74 4.08
C ARG A 41 -0.27 -10.25 2.65
N ARG A 42 -0.95 -9.53 1.76
CA ARG A 42 -1.14 -9.93 0.35
C ARG A 42 0.18 -10.02 -0.40
N TRP A 43 1.07 -9.07 -0.16
CA TRP A 43 2.41 -9.06 -0.76
C TRP A 43 3.44 -9.92 -0.01
N ASP A 44 3.01 -10.62 1.05
CA ASP A 44 3.87 -11.27 2.05
C ASP A 44 5.08 -10.39 2.44
N TRP A 45 4.83 -9.09 2.60
CA TRP A 45 5.88 -8.10 2.75
C TRP A 45 6.39 -8.07 4.19
N ARG A 46 7.33 -8.99 4.45
CA ARG A 46 7.93 -9.25 5.76
C ARG A 46 9.42 -8.93 5.75
N ASN A 47 9.96 -8.62 6.92
CA ASN A 47 11.41 -8.54 7.10
C ASN A 47 12.01 -9.94 7.30
N ALA A 48 13.35 -10.01 7.38
CA ALA A 48 14.06 -11.27 7.62
C ALA A 48 13.69 -11.98 8.94
N GLN A 49 13.00 -11.30 9.86
CA GLN A 49 12.49 -11.85 11.12
C GLN A 49 11.01 -12.27 11.02
N GLY A 50 10.40 -12.24 9.82
CA GLY A 50 9.00 -12.60 9.58
C GLY A 50 7.97 -11.56 10.03
N ARG A 51 8.41 -10.39 10.51
CA ARG A 51 7.53 -9.29 10.94
C ARG A 51 7.08 -8.49 9.72
N MET A 52 5.80 -8.13 9.67
CA MET A 52 5.24 -7.29 8.60
C MET A 52 5.94 -5.93 8.56
N LYS A 53 6.27 -5.46 7.37
CA LYS A 53 6.89 -4.14 7.16
C LYS A 53 5.82 -3.05 7.06
N ASP A 54 4.94 -2.96 8.05
CA ASP A 54 3.79 -2.04 8.06
C ASP A 54 4.21 -0.57 7.91
N MET A 55 5.34 -0.18 8.51
CA MET A 55 5.90 1.17 8.36
C MET A 55 6.38 1.48 6.94
N ALA A 56 6.94 0.47 6.24
CA ALA A 56 7.33 0.61 4.83
C ALA A 56 6.10 0.74 3.94
N CYS A 57 5.08 -0.07 4.18
CA CYS A 57 3.81 -0.01 3.46
C CYS A 57 3.09 1.32 3.68
N ARG A 58 2.99 1.82 4.92
CA ARG A 58 2.43 3.16 5.19
C ARG A 58 3.19 4.26 4.45
N THR A 59 4.53 4.18 4.41
CA THR A 59 5.35 5.17 3.68
C THR A 59 5.07 5.11 2.17
N LEU A 60 4.93 3.92 1.62
CA LEU A 60 4.55 3.70 0.22
C LEU A 60 3.18 4.29 -0.09
N LEU A 61 2.17 4.02 0.74
CA LEU A 61 0.82 4.57 0.57
C LEU A 61 0.83 6.11 0.58
N LEU A 62 1.59 6.73 1.49
CA LEU A 62 1.73 8.19 1.54
C LEU A 62 2.42 8.77 0.29
N LYS A 63 3.39 8.05 -0.29
CA LYS A 63 4.04 8.47 -1.54
C LYS A 63 3.06 8.41 -2.71
N LEU A 64 2.25 7.35 -2.80
CA LEU A 64 1.21 7.21 -3.81
C LEU A 64 0.14 8.31 -3.68
N GLU A 65 -0.27 8.65 -2.46
CA GLU A 65 -1.19 9.77 -2.21
C GLU A 65 -0.59 11.11 -2.64
N ARG A 66 0.69 11.36 -2.33
CA ARG A 66 1.40 12.59 -2.76
C ARG A 66 1.57 12.69 -4.27
N ALA A 67 1.64 11.55 -4.96
CA ALA A 67 1.69 11.48 -6.41
C ALA A 67 0.31 11.57 -7.08
N ASP A 68 -0.76 11.80 -6.30
CA ASP A 68 -2.17 11.81 -6.74
C ASP A 68 -2.62 10.47 -7.38
N LEU A 69 -1.89 9.39 -7.10
CA LEU A 69 -2.18 8.06 -7.64
C LEU A 69 -3.26 7.32 -6.84
N ILE A 70 -3.42 7.63 -5.57
CA ILE A 70 -4.49 7.10 -4.71
C ILE A 70 -4.97 8.19 -3.75
N ARG A 71 -6.16 8.03 -3.18
CA ARG A 71 -6.65 8.90 -2.10
C ARG A 71 -6.82 8.07 -0.84
N LEU A 72 -6.01 8.34 0.19
CA LEU A 72 -6.13 7.60 1.44
C LEU A 72 -7.29 8.15 2.28
N PRO A 73 -7.94 7.30 3.09
CA PRO A 73 -8.95 7.74 4.03
C PRO A 73 -8.36 8.80 4.97
N LYS A 74 -9.19 9.76 5.38
CA LYS A 74 -8.78 10.78 6.35
C LYS A 74 -8.25 10.11 7.61
N ARG A 75 -7.18 10.68 8.17
CA ARG A 75 -6.70 10.29 9.49
C ARG A 75 -7.83 10.58 10.50
N ARG A 76 -8.38 9.52 11.11
CA ARG A 76 -9.20 9.68 12.32
C ARG A 76 -8.29 9.90 13.51
#